data_AF-A0AAI9WZW3-F1
#
_entry.id   AF-A0AAI9WZW3-F1
#
_cell.length_a   1.000
_cell.length_b   1.000
_cell.length_c   1.000
_cell.angle_alpha   90.00
_cell.angle_beta   90.00
_cell.angle_gamma   90.00
#
_symmetry.space_group_name_H-M   'P 1'
#
loop_
_entity.id
_entity.type
_entity.pdbx_description
1 polymer ?
#
loop_
_entity_poly.entity_id
_entity_poly.type
_entity_poly.pdbx_seq_one_letter_code
_entity_poly.pdbx_strand_id
1 'polypeptide(L)'
;MSSQKPLWYRWARVYFAGGCIVGVGVLLYKTIIPTDEQLISQFSPEIRAHYEQNKELRELEQEKLIEIVKKTSASNDPIWKTGPIGSPLEKDQRNLSLQLVDKELFHQTKAKEAQQREISQSLEDIKEVEKLLNEKKRLNGKHWWKWW
;
A
#
# COMPACT_ATOMS: atom_id res chain seq x y z
N MET A 1 56.76 31.89 -0.92
CA MET A 1 56.41 30.82 0.05
C MET A 1 54.92 30.60 0.03
N SER A 2 54.44 29.45 -0.46
CA SER A 2 53.03 29.08 -0.29
C SER A 2 52.80 28.73 1.18
N SER A 3 52.16 29.64 1.92
CA SER A 3 51.67 29.36 3.27
C SER A 3 50.61 28.26 3.15
N GLN A 4 51.01 27.00 3.29
CA GLN A 4 50.10 25.87 3.23
C GLN A 4 49.10 26.03 4.37
N LYS A 5 47.84 26.30 4.00
CA LYS A 5 46.75 26.40 4.98
C LYS A 5 46.72 25.13 5.82
N PRO A 6 46.47 25.25 7.14
CA PRO A 6 46.54 24.10 8.04
C PRO A 6 45.56 23.00 7.60
N LEU A 7 45.94 21.73 7.83
CA LEU A 7 45.20 20.56 7.35
C LEU A 7 43.72 20.59 7.76
N TRP A 8 43.41 21.06 8.97
CA TRP A 8 42.04 21.17 9.46
C TRP A 8 41.17 22.10 8.59
N TYR A 9 41.74 23.21 8.09
CA TYR A 9 41.02 24.17 7.24
C TYR A 9 40.70 23.57 5.87
N ARG A 10 41.60 22.72 5.35
CA ARG A 10 41.37 22.02 4.07
C ARG A 10 40.22 21.04 4.20
N TRP A 11 40.16 20.27 5.28
CA TRP A 11 39.05 19.36 5.58
C TRP A 11 37.75 20.09 5.90
N ALA A 12 37.80 21.18 6.67
CA ALA A 12 36.62 22.02 6.93
C ALA A 12 35.99 22.54 5.63
N ARG A 13 36.81 22.97 4.65
CA ARG A 13 36.32 23.39 3.33
C ARG A 13 35.67 22.24 2.56
N VAL A 14 36.22 21.03 2.64
CA VAL A 14 35.65 19.84 1.99
C VAL A 14 34.29 19.49 2.59
N TYR A 15 34.18 19.47 3.93
CA TYR A 15 32.91 19.22 4.60
C TYR A 15 31.88 20.32 4.32
N PHE A 16 32.30 21.58 4.28
CA PHE A 16 31.41 22.69 3.94
C PHE A 16 30.90 22.58 2.50
N ALA A 17 31.80 22.39 1.53
CA ALA A 17 31.43 22.25 0.13
C ALA A 17 30.54 21.01 -0.10
N GLY A 18 30.91 19.86 0.49
CA GLY A 18 30.11 18.64 0.43
C GLY A 18 28.73 18.81 1.09
N GLY A 19 28.69 19.46 2.26
CA GLY A 19 27.45 19.78 2.96
C GLY A 19 26.55 20.72 2.15
N CYS A 20 27.10 21.73 1.49
CA CYS A 20 26.34 22.60 0.59
C CYS A 20 25.76 21.81 -0.60
N ILE A 21 26.53 20.92 -1.21
CA ILE A 21 26.06 20.09 -2.34
C ILE A 21 24.91 19.17 -1.89
N VAL A 22 25.09 18.46 -0.77
CA VAL A 22 24.04 17.58 -0.21
C VAL A 22 22.81 18.40 0.20
N GLY A 23 23.01 19.53 0.86
CA GLY A 23 21.94 20.43 1.28
C GLY A 23 21.13 20.97 0.10
N VAL A 24 21.80 21.40 -0.98
CA VAL A 24 21.13 21.81 -2.22
C VAL A 24 20.35 20.66 -2.85
N GLY A 25 20.92 19.45 -2.85
CA GLY A 25 20.21 18.25 -3.34
C GLY A 25 18.92 17.99 -2.58
N VAL A 26 18.95 18.05 -1.25
CA VAL A 26 17.75 17.88 -0.39
C VAL A 26 16.73 19.00 -0.62
N LEU A 27 17.20 20.24 -0.77
CA LEU A 27 16.33 21.39 -1.03
C LEU A 27 15.61 21.26 -2.38
N LEU A 28 16.33 20.88 -3.44
CA LEU A 28 15.74 20.65 -4.76
C LEU A 28 14.76 19.48 -4.73
N TYR A 29 15.10 18.38 -4.06
CA TYR A 29 14.20 17.24 -3.88
C TYR A 29 12.88 17.66 -3.22
N LYS A 30 12.94 18.46 -2.14
CA LYS A 30 11.75 18.91 -1.41
C LYS A 30 10.92 19.96 -2.15
N THR A 31 11.50 20.67 -3.12
CA THR A 31 10.82 21.78 -3.81
C THR A 31 10.28 21.41 -5.18
N ILE A 32 10.95 20.52 -5.91
CA ILE A 32 10.61 20.19 -7.30
C ILE A 32 9.68 18.97 -7.38
N ILE A 33 9.85 18.01 -6.47
CA ILE A 33 9.10 16.75 -6.55
C ILE A 33 7.72 16.95 -5.90
N PRO A 34 6.62 16.79 -6.65
CA PRO A 34 5.28 16.90 -6.10
C PRO A 34 5.03 15.78 -5.10
N THR A 35 4.23 16.06 -4.08
CA THR A 35 3.72 15.00 -3.19
C THR A 35 2.68 14.15 -3.91
N ASP A 36 2.46 12.92 -3.46
CA ASP A 36 1.48 12.01 -4.06
C ASP A 36 0.07 12.63 -4.13
N GLU A 37 -0.33 13.36 -3.10
CA GLU A 37 -1.61 14.09 -3.08
C GLU A 37 -1.67 15.19 -4.14
N GLN A 38 -0.59 15.95 -4.31
CA GLN A 38 -0.51 16.97 -5.37
C GLN A 38 -0.55 16.33 -6.75
N LEU A 39 0.11 15.19 -6.94
CA LEU A 39 0.09 14.45 -8.20
C LEU A 39 -1.31 13.90 -8.50
N ILE A 40 -1.96 13.26 -7.52
CA ILE A 40 -3.33 12.74 -7.66
C ILE A 40 -4.33 13.87 -7.91
N SER A 41 -4.10 15.06 -7.34
CA SER A 41 -4.94 16.24 -7.54
C SER A 41 -4.97 16.70 -9.00
N GLN A 42 -3.86 16.52 -9.72
CA GLN A 42 -3.70 16.91 -11.12
C GLN A 42 -4.28 15.88 -12.11
N PHE A 43 -4.58 14.67 -11.66
CA PHE A 43 -5.20 13.65 -12.51
C PHE A 43 -6.66 13.98 -12.84
N SER A 44 -7.09 13.56 -14.01
CA SER A 44 -8.51 13.56 -14.37
C SER A 44 -9.30 12.65 -13.40
N PRO A 45 -10.60 12.92 -13.17
CA PRO A 45 -11.41 12.11 -12.25
C PRO A 45 -11.44 10.62 -12.64
N GLU A 46 -11.38 10.31 -13.93
CA GLU A 46 -11.33 8.93 -14.42
C GLU A 46 -10.04 8.20 -14.01
N ILE A 47 -8.89 8.87 -14.18
CA ILE A 47 -7.59 8.30 -13.80
C ILE A 47 -7.51 8.15 -12.28
N ARG A 48 -8.06 9.11 -11.53
CA ARG A 48 -8.12 9.03 -10.07
C ARG A 48 -8.94 7.82 -9.61
N ALA A 49 -10.13 7.63 -10.16
CA ALA A 49 -10.97 6.47 -9.85
C ALA A 49 -10.26 5.15 -10.17
N HIS A 50 -9.60 5.06 -11.34
CA HIS A 50 -8.84 3.87 -11.70
C HIS A 50 -7.63 3.64 -10.78
N TYR A 51 -6.96 4.70 -10.34
CA TYR A 51 -5.86 4.61 -9.37
C TYR A 51 -6.36 4.08 -8.02
N GLU A 52 -7.44 4.66 -7.49
CA GLU A 52 -8.04 4.25 -6.23
C GLU A 52 -8.48 2.78 -6.24
N GLN A 53 -9.11 2.33 -7.33
CA GLN A 53 -9.54 0.93 -7.49
C GLN A 53 -8.37 -0.07 -7.49
N ASN A 54 -7.23 0.31 -8.07
CA ASN A 54 -6.07 -0.58 -8.20
C ASN A 54 -5.00 -0.36 -7.13
N LYS A 55 -5.16 0.63 -6.25
CA LYS A 55 -4.17 1.00 -5.24
C LYS A 55 -3.77 -0.19 -4.38
N GLU A 56 -4.77 -0.89 -3.83
CA GLU A 56 -4.58 -2.05 -2.96
C GLU A 56 -3.88 -3.21 -3.68
N LEU A 57 -4.24 -3.47 -4.94
CA LEU A 57 -3.58 -4.50 -5.74
C LEU A 57 -2.10 -4.18 -5.95
N ARG A 58 -1.76 -2.91 -6.23
CA ARG A 58 -0.38 -2.47 -6.39
C ARG A 58 0.43 -2.56 -5.10
N GLU A 59 -0.18 -2.23 -3.96
CA GLU A 59 0.45 -2.38 -2.65
C GLU A 59 0.80 -3.85 -2.38
N LEU A 60 -0.12 -4.78 -2.66
CA LEU A 60 0.13 -6.22 -2.53
C LEU A 60 1.20 -6.73 -3.49
N GLU A 61 1.21 -6.26 -4.74
CA GLU A 61 2.28 -6.58 -5.70
C GLU A 61 3.65 -6.12 -5.18
N GLN A 62 3.73 -4.92 -4.61
CA GLN A 62 4.97 -4.39 -4.03
C GLN A 62 5.41 -5.18 -2.80
N GLU A 63 4.49 -5.56 -1.91
CA GLU A 63 4.80 -6.41 -0.77
C GLU A 63 5.39 -7.75 -1.21
N LYS A 64 4.78 -8.38 -2.20
CA LYS A 64 5.27 -9.63 -2.80
C LYS A 64 6.64 -9.44 -3.48
N LEU A 65 6.85 -8.33 -4.19
CA LEU A 65 8.17 -7.99 -4.74
C LEU A 65 9.23 -7.94 -3.64
N ILE A 66 8.96 -7.23 -2.56
CA ILE A 66 9.91 -7.09 -1.45
C ILE A 66 10.17 -8.44 -0.79
N GLU A 67 9.16 -9.30 -0.66
CA GLU A 67 9.33 -10.66 -0.17
C GLU A 67 10.26 -11.48 -1.07
N ILE A 68 10.08 -11.41 -2.40
CA ILE A 68 10.94 -12.08 -3.38
C ILE A 68 12.37 -11.53 -3.30
N VAL A 69 12.54 -10.21 -3.27
CA VAL A 69 13.85 -9.57 -3.14
C VAL A 69 14.57 -10.04 -1.87
N LYS A 70 13.87 -10.12 -0.74
CA LYS A 70 14.44 -10.64 0.51
C LYS A 70 14.90 -12.09 0.34
N LYS A 71 14.06 -12.96 -0.24
CA LYS A 71 14.42 -14.36 -0.50
C LYS A 71 15.61 -14.50 -1.44
N THR A 72 15.61 -13.76 -2.55
CA THR A 72 16.71 -13.77 -3.53
C THR A 72 18.01 -13.22 -2.93
N SER A 73 17.93 -12.16 -2.12
CA SER A 73 19.12 -11.57 -1.46
C SER A 73 19.79 -12.52 -0.46
N ALA A 74 19.02 -13.45 0.11
CA ALA A 74 19.53 -14.49 1.00
C ALA A 74 19.97 -15.76 0.25
N SER A 75 19.66 -15.86 -1.05
CA SER A 75 20.10 -16.98 -1.89
C SER A 75 21.56 -16.80 -2.31
N ASN A 76 22.23 -17.92 -2.59
CA ASN A 76 23.55 -17.94 -3.23
C ASN A 76 23.45 -17.83 -4.77
N ASP A 77 22.24 -17.69 -5.31
CA ASP A 77 22.03 -17.50 -6.73
C ASP A 77 22.57 -16.13 -7.20
N PRO A 78 23.05 -16.04 -8.45
CA PRO A 78 23.50 -14.76 -9.00
C PRO A 78 22.34 -13.77 -9.12
N ILE A 79 22.67 -12.47 -9.02
CA ILE A 79 21.69 -11.37 -8.92
C ILE A 79 20.66 -11.35 -10.06
N TRP A 80 21.04 -11.80 -11.26
CA TRP A 80 20.14 -11.85 -12.42
C TRP A 80 19.15 -13.03 -12.41
N LYS A 81 19.21 -13.92 -11.42
CA LYS A 81 18.22 -14.99 -11.17
C LYS A 81 17.27 -14.56 -10.06
N THR A 82 16.12 -14.03 -10.44
CA THR A 82 15.13 -13.46 -9.52
C THR A 82 14.00 -14.43 -9.16
N GLY A 83 14.28 -15.74 -9.16
CA GLY A 83 13.33 -16.80 -8.79
C GLY A 83 12.05 -16.77 -9.65
N PRO A 84 10.87 -16.47 -9.07
CA PRO A 84 9.59 -16.42 -9.81
C PRO A 84 9.45 -15.20 -10.73
N ILE A 85 10.34 -14.21 -10.65
CA ILE A 85 10.35 -13.10 -11.60
C ILE A 85 11.22 -13.50 -12.77
N GLY A 86 10.63 -13.59 -13.96
CA GLY A 86 11.34 -14.05 -15.14
C GLY A 86 12.48 -13.12 -15.55
N SER A 87 13.71 -13.65 -15.58
CA SER A 87 14.87 -12.91 -16.08
C SER A 87 14.95 -12.97 -17.61
N PRO A 88 15.14 -11.84 -18.32
CA PRO A 88 15.33 -11.83 -19.77
C PRO A 88 16.54 -12.63 -20.25
N LEU A 89 17.52 -12.85 -19.37
CA LEU A 89 18.77 -13.53 -19.66
C LEU A 89 18.67 -15.06 -19.57
N GLU A 90 17.67 -15.60 -18.86
CA GLU A 90 17.52 -17.03 -18.63
C GLU A 90 16.49 -17.64 -19.59
N LYS A 91 16.93 -18.59 -20.43
CA LYS A 91 16.09 -19.23 -21.45
C LYS A 91 14.81 -19.83 -20.89
N ASP A 92 14.89 -20.43 -19.70
CA ASP A 92 13.78 -21.12 -19.06
C ASP A 92 12.76 -20.16 -18.43
N GLN A 93 13.16 -18.92 -18.17
CA GLN A 93 12.36 -17.91 -17.48
C GLN A 93 11.77 -16.83 -18.39
N ARG A 94 12.13 -16.82 -19.69
CA ARG A 94 11.67 -15.79 -20.65
C ARG A 94 10.16 -15.68 -20.83
N ASN A 95 9.43 -16.75 -20.53
CA ASN A 95 7.97 -16.81 -20.67
C ASN A 95 7.24 -16.80 -19.32
N LEU A 96 7.94 -16.59 -18.20
CA LEU A 96 7.25 -16.44 -16.92
C LEU A 96 6.46 -15.12 -16.93
N SER A 97 5.21 -15.18 -16.51
CA SER A 97 4.38 -13.99 -16.35
C SER A 97 5.01 -13.06 -15.32
N LEU A 98 5.09 -11.77 -15.66
CA LEU A 98 5.60 -10.74 -14.76
C LEU A 98 4.59 -10.40 -13.63
N GLN A 99 3.41 -11.01 -13.66
CA GLN A 99 2.34 -10.80 -12.68
C GLN A 99 2.63 -11.62 -11.41
N LEU A 100 2.82 -10.91 -10.30
CA LEU A 100 3.15 -11.48 -8.99
C LEU A 100 1.92 -11.88 -8.19
N VAL A 101 0.82 -11.23 -8.51
CA VAL A 101 -0.49 -11.42 -7.91
C VAL A 101 -1.45 -11.72 -9.05
N ASP A 102 -2.24 -12.76 -8.87
CA ASP A 102 -3.33 -13.07 -9.79
C ASP A 102 -4.46 -12.06 -9.55
N LYS A 103 -4.65 -11.17 -10.52
CA LYS A 103 -5.65 -10.11 -10.48
C LYS A 103 -7.07 -10.67 -10.37
N GLU A 104 -7.35 -11.78 -11.05
CA GLU A 104 -8.69 -12.37 -11.06
C GLU A 104 -9.02 -12.95 -9.68
N LEU A 105 -8.09 -13.72 -9.11
CA LEU A 105 -8.25 -14.25 -7.76
C LEU A 105 -8.39 -13.13 -6.73
N PHE A 106 -7.61 -12.05 -6.83
CA PHE A 106 -7.72 -10.90 -5.93
C PHE A 106 -9.12 -10.26 -5.98
N HIS A 107 -9.67 -10.05 -7.17
CA HIS A 107 -11.00 -9.48 -7.29
C HIS A 107 -12.09 -10.43 -6.79
N GLN A 108 -11.95 -11.74 -7.03
CA GLN A 108 -12.88 -12.76 -6.53
C GLN A 108 -12.87 -12.82 -4.99
N THR A 109 -11.69 -12.79 -4.35
CA THR A 109 -11.59 -12.79 -2.89
C THR A 109 -12.18 -11.53 -2.28
N LYS A 110 -11.86 -10.36 -2.84
CA LYS A 110 -12.45 -9.07 -2.43
C LYS A 110 -13.98 -9.07 -2.52
N ALA A 111 -14.52 -9.53 -3.65
CA ALA A 111 -15.96 -9.61 -3.85
C ALA A 111 -16.61 -10.57 -2.83
N LYS A 112 -16.01 -11.73 -2.60
CA LYS A 112 -16.48 -12.71 -1.61
C LYS A 112 -16.45 -12.15 -0.19
N GLU A 113 -15.39 -11.43 0.18
CA GLU A 113 -15.30 -10.77 1.49
C GLU A 113 -16.37 -9.68 1.67
N ALA A 114 -16.60 -8.86 0.64
CA ALA A 114 -17.65 -7.84 0.67
C ALA A 114 -19.03 -8.49 0.87
N GLN A 115 -19.32 -9.55 0.11
CA GLN A 115 -20.57 -10.31 0.24
C GLN A 115 -20.73 -10.91 1.66
N GLN A 116 -19.67 -11.48 2.22
CA GLN A 116 -19.70 -12.02 3.59
C GLN A 116 -19.95 -10.93 4.63
N ARG A 117 -19.36 -9.74 4.46
CA ARG A 117 -19.59 -8.58 5.34
C ARG A 117 -21.04 -8.13 5.28
N GLU A 118 -21.62 -8.00 4.10
CA GLU A 118 -23.04 -7.64 3.92
C GLU A 118 -23.98 -8.65 4.58
N ILE A 119 -23.70 -9.95 4.42
CA ILE A 119 -24.48 -11.02 5.06
C ILE A 119 -24.36 -10.89 6.58
N SER A 120 -23.15 -10.68 7.12
CA SER A 120 -22.96 -10.53 8.57
C SER A 120 -23.69 -9.33 9.15
N GLN A 121 -23.66 -8.18 8.46
CA GLN A 121 -24.40 -6.98 8.84
C GLN A 121 -25.91 -7.23 8.81
N SER A 122 -26.42 -7.84 7.74
CA SER A 122 -27.84 -8.21 7.63
C SER A 122 -28.29 -9.14 8.76
N LEU A 123 -27.44 -10.09 9.17
CA LEU A 123 -27.71 -10.99 10.29
C LEU A 123 -27.73 -10.26 11.65
N GLU A 124 -26.91 -9.23 11.82
CA GLU A 124 -26.91 -8.38 13.02
C GLU A 124 -28.18 -7.52 13.07
N ASP A 125 -28.58 -6.91 11.95
CA ASP A 125 -29.80 -6.12 11.83
C ASP A 125 -31.05 -6.97 12.13
N ILE A 126 -31.11 -8.20 11.60
CA ILE A 126 -32.20 -9.14 11.89
C ILE A 126 -32.29 -9.43 13.39
N LYS A 127 -31.14 -9.69 14.05
CA LYS A 127 -31.10 -9.94 15.50
C LYS A 127 -31.54 -8.71 16.29
N GLU A 128 -31.21 -7.50 15.84
CA GLU A 128 -31.65 -6.27 16.49
C GLU A 128 -33.17 -6.08 16.35
N VAL A 129 -33.70 -6.28 15.15
CA VAL A 129 -35.15 -6.22 14.89
C VAL A 129 -35.90 -7.24 15.75
N GLU A 130 -35.40 -8.47 15.88
CA GLU A 130 -35.97 -9.48 16.76
C GLU A 130 -36.02 -9.04 18.24
N LYS A 131 -34.95 -8.39 18.73
CA LYS A 131 -34.92 -7.84 20.09
C LYS A 131 -35.97 -6.74 20.27
N LEU A 132 -36.05 -5.80 19.34
CA LEU A 132 -37.03 -4.70 19.38
C LEU A 132 -38.47 -5.21 19.32
N LEU A 133 -38.75 -6.22 18.50
CA LEU A 133 -40.06 -6.86 18.43
C LEU A 133 -40.43 -7.57 19.73
N ASN A 134 -39.49 -8.30 20.33
CA ASN A 134 -39.69 -8.97 21.61
C ASN A 134 -39.92 -7.97 22.75
N GLU A 135 -39.18 -6.86 22.77
CA GLU A 135 -39.39 -5.77 23.72
C GLU A 135 -40.77 -5.12 23.55
N LYS A 136 -41.16 -4.80 22.32
CA LYS A 136 -42.51 -4.28 22.01
C LYS A 136 -43.60 -5.25 22.45
N LYS A 137 -43.46 -6.55 22.17
CA LYS A 137 -44.42 -7.59 22.62
C LYS A 137 -44.53 -7.63 24.14
N ARG A 138 -43.39 -7.53 24.86
CA ARG A 138 -43.34 -7.50 26.33
C ARG A 138 -44.03 -6.27 26.91
N LEU A 139 -43.84 -5.10 26.31
CA LEU A 139 -44.49 -3.85 26.73
C LEU A 139 -46.00 -3.89 26.47
N ASN A 140 -46.41 -4.32 25.27
CA ASN A 140 -47.82 -4.39 24.90
C ASN A 140 -48.59 -5.37 25.79
N GLY A 141 -47.99 -6.51 26.15
CA GLY A 141 -48.55 -7.50 27.08
C GLY A 141 -48.76 -6.98 28.52
N LYS A 142 -48.04 -5.95 28.96
CA LYS A 142 -48.23 -5.32 30.28
C LYS A 142 -49.26 -4.19 30.24
N HIS A 143 -49.52 -3.61 29.07
CA HIS A 143 -50.36 -2.43 28.94
C HIS A 143 -51.86 -2.73 29.04
N TRP A 144 -52.30 -3.91 28.57
CA TRP A 144 -53.70 -4.33 28.61
C TRP A 144 -54.20 -4.78 29.99
N TRP A 145 -53.33 -5.23 30.90
CA TRP A 145 -53.70 -5.61 32.28
C TRP A 145 -53.84 -4.43 33.24
N LYS A 146 -53.32 -3.24 32.89
CA LYS A 146 -53.38 -2.04 33.77
C LYS A 146 -54.62 -1.18 33.57
N TRP A 147 -55.46 -1.53 32.60
CA TRP A 147 -56.68 -0.79 32.25
C TRP A 147 -57.97 -1.48 32.74
N TRP A 148 -57.85 -2.59 33.47
CA TRP A 148 -58.96 -3.28 34.15
C TRP A 148 -58.77 -3.23 35.66
#